data_AF-A0A2G9TKA5-F1
#
_entry.id   AF-A0A2G9TKA5-F1
#
_cell.length_a   1.000
_cell.length_b   1.000
_cell.length_c   1.000
_cell.angle_alpha   90.00
_cell.angle_beta   90.00
_cell.angle_gamma   90.00
#
_symmetry.space_group_name_H-M   'P 1'
#
loop_
_entity.id
_entity.type
_entity.pdbx_description
1 polymer ?
#
loop_
_entity_poly.entity_id
_entity_poly.type
_entity_poly.pdbx_seq_one_letter_code
_entity_poly.pdbx_strand_id
1 'polypeptide(L)' 'FDDDEFLGHDDLSKMIRSLTRDELTDEEAEFIIERIIEEADLDGDDRINYAEFEHVVSRSPDFIRTFHIRI' A
#
# COMPACT_ATOMS: atom_id res chain seq x y z
N PHE A 1 6.26 6.11 8.19
CA PHE A 1 5.25 7.16 8.33
C PHE A 1 6.00 8.43 8.64
N ASP A 2 6.06 9.32 7.64
CA ASP A 2 6.69 10.64 7.70
C ASP A 2 5.72 11.76 8.13
N ASP A 3 4.47 11.39 8.47
CA ASP A 3 3.43 12.25 9.05
C ASP A 3 2.95 13.34 8.07
N ASP A 4 2.99 13.06 6.77
CA ASP A 4 2.64 13.99 5.71
C ASP A 4 1.16 13.96 5.27
N GLU A 5 0.32 13.16 5.96
CA GLU A 5 -1.10 12.86 5.63
C GLU A 5 -1.31 11.99 4.38
N PHE A 6 -0.25 11.53 3.73
CA PHE A 6 -0.30 10.64 2.58
C PHE A 6 0.37 9.30 2.91
N LEU A 7 0.06 8.28 2.11
CA LEU A 7 0.81 7.04 2.06
C LEU A 7 1.65 7.07 0.79
N GLY A 8 2.89 7.52 0.95
CA GLY A 8 3.88 7.47 -0.11
C GLY A 8 4.56 6.10 -0.21
N HIS A 9 5.41 5.98 -1.22
CA HIS A 9 6.22 4.79 -1.47
C HIS A 9 6.99 4.29 -0.23
N ASP A 10 7.67 5.20 0.47
CA ASP A 10 8.44 4.87 1.69
C ASP A 10 7.57 4.31 2.81
N ASP A 11 6.32 4.76 2.91
CA ASP A 11 5.38 4.31 3.93
C ASP A 11 4.79 2.96 3.60
N LEU A 12 4.43 2.75 2.33
CA LEU A 12 4.00 1.46 1.83
C LEU A 12 5.11 0.41 1.97
N SER A 13 6.37 0.78 1.70
CA SER A 13 7.54 -0.08 1.91
C SER A 13 7.71 -0.48 3.37
N LYS A 14 7.66 0.48 4.30
CA LYS A 14 7.71 0.20 5.75
C LYS A 14 6.54 -0.64 6.22
N MET A 15 5.35 -0.38 5.68
CA MET A 15 4.13 -1.11 6.02
C MET A 15 4.21 -2.57 5.56
N ILE A 16 4.59 -2.82 4.30
CA ILE A 16 4.72 -4.15 3.72
C ILE A 16 5.79 -4.96 4.47
N ARG A 17 6.98 -4.40 4.69
CA ARG A 17 8.05 -5.07 5.46
C ARG A 17 7.59 -5.42 6.88
N SER A 18 6.81 -4.55 7.52
CA SER A 18 6.26 -4.80 8.85
C SER A 18 5.21 -5.93 8.84
N LEU A 19 4.36 -5.97 7.82
CA LEU A 19 3.32 -7.00 7.67
C LEU A 19 3.89 -8.37 7.32
N THR A 20 4.89 -8.42 6.44
CA THR A 20 5.53 -9.65 6.00
C THR A 20 6.73 -10.05 6.84
N ARG A 21 7.04 -9.31 7.91
CA ARG A 21 8.19 -9.56 8.80
C ARG A 21 9.53 -9.65 8.05
N ASP A 22 9.68 -8.83 7.00
CA ASP A 22 10.85 -8.80 6.12
C ASP A 22 11.10 -10.13 5.37
N GLU A 23 10.06 -10.96 5.18
CA GLU A 23 10.17 -12.22 4.43
C GLU A 23 10.10 -12.05 2.90
N LEU A 24 9.69 -10.86 2.43
CA LEU A 24 9.66 -10.53 0.99
C LEU A 24 11.01 -9.98 0.52
N THR A 25 11.37 -10.32 -0.71
CA THR A 25 12.48 -9.65 -1.39
C THR A 25 12.16 -8.19 -1.72
N ASP A 26 13.17 -7.36 -1.90
CA ASP A 26 12.98 -5.96 -2.28
C ASP A 26 12.17 -5.83 -3.59
N GLU A 27 12.37 -6.74 -4.54
CA GLU A 27 11.66 -6.78 -5.83
C GLU A 27 10.17 -7.13 -5.65
N GLU A 28 9.85 -8.10 -4.78
CA GLU A 28 8.45 -8.45 -4.49
C GLU A 28 7.73 -7.34 -3.72
N ALA A 29 8.42 -6.72 -2.76
CA ALA A 29 7.88 -5.59 -2.02
C ALA A 29 7.58 -4.42 -2.97
N GLU A 30 8.53 -4.07 -3.84
CA GLU A 30 8.37 -3.02 -4.85
C GLU A 30 7.17 -3.29 -5.77
N PHE A 31 7.06 -4.51 -6.29
CA PHE A 31 5.96 -4.90 -7.16
C PHE A 31 4.59 -4.77 -6.48
N ILE A 32 4.50 -5.08 -5.18
CA ILE A 32 3.26 -4.92 -4.42
C ILE A 32 2.95 -3.43 -4.19
N ILE A 33 3.96 -2.60 -3.90
CA ILE A 33 3.79 -1.15 -3.74
C ILE A 33 3.26 -0.53 -5.03
N GLU A 34 3.87 -0.83 -6.17
CA GLU A 34 3.43 -0.33 -7.48
C GLU A 34 1.98 -0.71 -7.77
N ARG A 35 1.62 -1.99 -7.53
CA ARG A 35 0.23 -2.45 -7.73
C ARG A 35 -0.76 -1.78 -6.78
N ILE A 36 -0.34 -1.45 -5.56
CA ILE A 36 -1.17 -0.72 -4.61
C ILE A 36 -1.42 0.70 -5.10
N ILE A 37 -0.36 1.42 -5.49
CA ILE A 37 -0.45 2.79 -5.98
C ILE A 37 -1.31 2.83 -7.24
N GLU A 38 -1.07 1.97 -8.24
CA GLU A 38 -1.85 1.96 -9.48
C GLU A 38 -3.37 1.72 -9.29
N GLU A 39 -3.77 1.00 -8.25
CA GLU A 39 -5.18 0.72 -7.95
C GLU A 39 -5.81 1.80 -7.06
N ALA A 40 -4.99 2.52 -6.28
CA ALA A 40 -5.43 3.44 -5.25
C ALA A 40 -5.35 4.91 -5.65
N ASP A 41 -4.29 5.28 -6.33
CA ASP A 41 -4.02 6.62 -6.81
C ASP A 41 -4.99 6.94 -7.97
N LEU A 42 -5.95 7.82 -7.68
CA LEU A 42 -6.99 8.22 -8.63
C LEU A 42 -6.64 9.54 -9.32
N ASP A 43 -5.75 10.33 -8.73
CA ASP A 43 -5.38 11.65 -9.22
C ASP A 43 -4.00 11.70 -9.90
N GLY A 44 -3.21 10.65 -9.78
CA GLY A 44 -1.92 10.42 -10.45
C GLY A 44 -0.75 11.12 -9.76
N ASP A 45 -0.79 11.31 -8.44
CA ASP A 45 0.27 11.96 -7.68
C ASP A 45 1.32 11.00 -7.07
N ASP A 46 1.20 9.70 -7.38
CA ASP A 46 2.03 8.59 -6.88
C ASP A 46 1.98 8.44 -5.35
N ARG A 47 0.94 8.97 -4.70
CA ARG A 47 0.67 8.85 -3.28
C ARG A 47 -0.79 8.46 -3.08
N ILE A 48 -1.11 8.04 -1.86
CA ILE A 48 -2.49 7.68 -1.50
C ILE A 48 -2.93 8.57 -0.35
N ASN A 49 -3.89 9.44 -0.61
CA ASN A 49 -4.52 10.25 0.43
C ASN A 49 -5.65 9.47 1.13
N TYR A 50 -6.21 10.04 2.20
CA TYR A 50 -7.29 9.41 2.96
C TYR A 50 -8.52 9.04 2.11
N ALA A 51 -8.91 9.90 1.16
CA ALA A 51 -10.10 9.69 0.34
C ALA A 51 -9.89 8.53 -0.66
N GLU A 52 -8.70 8.43 -1.22
CA GLU A 52 -8.28 7.33 -2.08
C GLU A 52 -8.20 6.03 -1.30
N PHE A 53 -7.63 6.06 -0.11
CA PHE A 53 -7.60 4.89 0.78
C PHE A 53 -9.02 4.40 1.11
N GLU A 54 -9.94 5.29 1.48
CA GLU A 54 -11.34 4.92 1.72
C GLU A 54 -12.00 4.36 0.46
N HIS A 55 -11.71 4.94 -0.71
CA HIS A 55 -12.23 4.45 -1.98
C HIS A 55 -11.79 3.00 -2.22
N VAL A 56 -10.52 2.69 -2.04
CA VAL A 56 -9.96 1.35 -2.27
C VAL A 56 -10.49 0.34 -1.25
N VAL A 57 -10.52 0.70 0.04
CA VAL A 57 -11.05 -0.18 1.09
C VAL A 57 -12.54 -0.48 0.87
N SER A 58 -13.31 0.49 0.38
CA SER A 58 -14.73 0.31 0.07
C SER A 58 -14.97 -0.55 -1.18
N ARG A 59 -14.13 -0.42 -2.21
CA ARG A 59 -14.30 -1.11 -3.51
C ARG A 59 -13.70 -2.51 -3.52
N SER A 60 -12.60 -2.70 -2.80
CA SER A 60 -11.86 -3.96 -2.75
C SER A 60 -11.58 -4.33 -1.30
N PRO A 61 -12.53 -4.97 -0.58
CA PRO A 61 -12.22 -5.55 0.73
C PRO A 61 -11.10 -6.58 0.66
N ASP A 62 -10.89 -7.18 -0.53
CA ASP A 62 -9.75 -8.05 -0.80
C ASP A 62 -8.40 -7.32 -0.84
N PHE A 63 -8.37 -6.00 -1.05
CA PHE A 63 -7.15 -5.19 -0.91
C PHE A 63 -6.61 -5.28 0.52
N ILE A 64 -7.50 -5.18 1.53
CA ILE A 64 -7.17 -5.45 2.93
C ILE A 64 -6.74 -6.90 3.15
N ARG A 65 -7.24 -7.86 2.35
CA ARG A 65 -6.73 -9.24 2.38
C ARG A 65 -5.35 -9.39 1.77
N THR A 66 -4.96 -8.54 0.81
CA THR A 66 -3.59 -8.47 0.30
C THR A 66 -2.64 -7.91 1.37
N PHE A 67 -3.10 -7.04 2.27
CA PHE A 67 -2.34 -6.70 3.49
C PHE A 67 -2.35 -7.83 4.52
N HIS A 68 -3.40 -8.67 4.54
CA HIS A 68 -3.43 -9.93 5.29
C HIS A 68 -2.85 -11.09 4.47
N ILE A 69 -1.68 -10.90 3.83
CA ILE A 69 -0.87 -12.06 3.44
C ILE A 69 -0.71 -12.92 4.70
N ARG A 70 -1.27 -14.12 4.61
CA ARG A 70 -1.52 -15.07 5.70
C ARG A 70 -0.35 -15.16 6.68
N ILE A 71 -0.57 -14.68 7.91
CA ILE A 71 -0.01 -15.32 9.11
C ILE A 71 -0.74 -16.64 9.33
#